data_AF-A0A936XHB4-F1
#
_entry.id   AF-A0A936XHB4-F1
#
_cell.length_a   1.000
_cell.length_b   1.000
_cell.length_c   1.000
_cell.angle_alpha   90.00
_cell.angle_beta   90.00
_cell.angle_gamma   90.00
#
_symmetry.space_group_name_H-M   'P 1'
#
loop_
_entity.id
_entity.type
_entity.pdbx_description
1 polymer ?
#
loop_
_entity_poly.entity_id
_entity_poly.type
_entity_poly.pdbx_seq_one_letter_code
_entity_poly.pdbx_strand_id
1 'polypeptide(L)'
;MLKVTNSVALLLIALGGGAFIVSSSPTALLPAYVGVALLVLGVLSIAFVGARKHLMHSASLVALLGALAPAAALAIRAGQMSPLALTVNLGMLALCAALFVLQVRFFLKARRTRAAAL
;
A
#
# COMPACT_ATOMS: atom_id res chain seq x y z
N MET A 1 10.14 -7.88 5.38
CA MET A 1 8.91 -7.97 4.58
C MET A 1 7.72 -7.59 5.42
N LEU A 2 7.21 -8.50 6.27
CA LEU A 2 6.06 -8.30 7.17
C LEU A 2 6.11 -7.01 8.00
N LYS A 3 7.27 -6.72 8.61
CA LYS A 3 7.48 -5.49 9.39
C LYS A 3 7.28 -4.22 8.54
N VAL A 4 7.75 -4.22 7.29
CA VAL A 4 7.64 -3.06 6.38
C VAL A 4 6.20 -2.90 5.88
N THR A 5 5.52 -4.01 5.54
CA THR A 5 4.10 -3.97 5.17
C THR A 5 3.24 -3.39 6.28
N ASN A 6 3.46 -3.81 7.53
CA ASN A 6 2.75 -3.27 8.68
C ASN A 6 3.08 -1.80 8.94
N SER A 7 4.35 -1.39 8.79
CA SER A 7 4.72 0.03 8.90
C SER A 7 4.02 0.88 7.84
N VAL A 8 4.08 0.50 6.56
CA VAL A 8 3.42 1.24 5.46
C VAL A 8 1.91 1.28 5.67
N ALA A 9 1.32 0.18 6.12
CA ALA A 9 -0.10 0.12 6.45
C ALA A 9 -0.48 1.12 7.56
N LEU A 10 0.33 1.21 8.63
CA LEU A 10 0.12 2.19 9.69
C LEU A 10 0.23 3.63 9.17
N LEU A 11 1.23 3.92 8.32
CA LEU A 11 1.39 5.24 7.70
C LEU A 11 0.17 5.60 6.84
N LEU A 12 -0.36 4.65 6.06
CA LEU A 12 -1.57 4.86 5.24
C LEU A 12 -2.82 5.13 6.09
N ILE A 13 -2.97 4.42 7.21
CA ILE A 13 -4.05 4.65 8.18
C ILE A 13 -3.93 6.04 8.79
N ALA A 14 -2.73 6.43 9.24
CA ALA A 14 -2.48 7.75 9.81
C ALA A 14 -2.72 8.86 8.78
N LEU A 15 -2.28 8.67 7.53
CA LEU A 15 -2.49 9.63 6.44
C LEU A 15 -3.98 9.81 6.15
N GLY A 16 -4.74 8.72 6.01
CA GLY A 16 -6.17 8.79 5.72
C GLY A 16 -7.00 9.33 6.89
N GLY A 17 -6.68 8.91 8.11
CA GLY A 17 -7.32 9.44 9.32
C GLY A 17 -7.06 10.93 9.54
N GLY A 18 -5.81 11.36 9.40
CA GLY A 18 -5.44 12.77 9.49
C GLY A 18 -6.10 13.63 8.41
N ALA A 19 -6.11 13.14 7.17
CA ALA A 19 -6.77 13.83 6.06
C ALA A 19 -8.29 13.93 6.26
N PHE A 20 -8.93 12.93 6.86
CA PHE A 20 -10.35 12.96 7.19
C PHE A 20 -10.67 14.00 8.27
N ILE A 21 -9.86 14.09 9.33
CA ILE A 21 -10.06 15.09 10.39
C ILE A 21 -9.97 16.52 9.83
N VAL A 22 -9.05 16.76 8.90
CA VAL A 22 -8.84 18.09 8.31
C VAL A 22 -9.89 18.43 7.23
N SER A 23 -10.24 17.46 6.38
CA SER A 23 -11.06 17.70 5.19
C SER A 23 -12.55 17.38 5.38
N SER A 24 -12.90 16.57 6.39
CA SER A 24 -14.23 15.94 6.58
C SER A 24 -14.78 15.23 5.32
N SER A 25 -13.91 14.97 4.33
CA SER A 25 -14.30 14.38 3.06
C SER A 25 -14.20 12.85 3.14
N PRO A 26 -15.26 12.11 2.76
CA PRO A 26 -15.22 10.64 2.72
C PRO A 26 -14.10 10.08 1.81
N THR A 27 -13.71 10.82 0.76
CA THR A 27 -12.63 10.41 -0.14
C THR A 27 -11.25 10.47 0.52
N ALA A 28 -11.09 11.22 1.61
CA ALA A 28 -9.85 11.27 2.38
C ALA A 28 -9.58 9.98 3.19
N LEU A 29 -10.60 9.12 3.37
CA LEU A 29 -10.47 7.84 4.07
C LEU A 29 -9.92 6.71 3.18
N LEU A 30 -9.87 6.89 1.86
CA LEU A 30 -9.36 5.87 0.93
C LEU A 30 -7.99 5.29 1.33
N PRO A 31 -6.99 6.11 1.70
CA PRO A 31 -5.70 5.62 2.17
C PRO A 31 -5.83 4.76 3.42
N ALA A 32 -6.73 5.11 4.33
CA ALA A 32 -6.95 4.36 5.55
C ALA A 32 -7.59 2.99 5.28
N TYR A 33 -8.56 2.90 4.37
CA TYR A 33 -9.13 1.61 3.95
C TYR A 33 -8.07 0.68 3.34
N VAL A 34 -7.21 1.20 2.47
CA VAL A 34 -6.11 0.43 1.88
C VAL A 34 -5.09 0.03 2.95
N GLY A 35 -4.76 0.95 3.86
CA GLY A 35 -3.89 0.68 5.00
C GLY A 35 -4.44 -0.44 5.89
N VAL A 36 -5.72 -0.41 6.25
CA VAL A 36 -6.38 -1.47 7.03
C VAL A 36 -6.32 -2.81 6.30
N ALA A 37 -6.65 -2.85 5.00
CA ALA A 37 -6.57 -4.08 4.22
C ALA A 37 -5.14 -4.67 4.21
N LEU A 38 -4.12 -3.82 4.01
CA LEU A 38 -2.72 -4.24 4.04
C LEU A 38 -2.29 -4.70 5.44
N LEU A 39 -2.78 -4.06 6.50
CA LEU A 39 -2.49 -4.45 7.88
C LEU A 39 -3.07 -5.82 8.20
N VAL A 40 -4.33 -6.06 7.82
CA VAL A 40 -4.98 -7.37 7.99
C VAL A 40 -4.20 -8.45 7.25
N LEU A 41 -3.85 -8.23 5.98
CA LEU A 41 -3.05 -9.21 5.23
C LEU A 41 -1.65 -9.43 5.83
N GLY A 42 -1.02 -8.38 6.34
CA GLY A 42 0.27 -8.46 7.02
C GLY A 42 0.20 -9.29 8.30
N VAL A 43 -0.77 -9.02 9.17
CA VAL A 43 -0.99 -9.78 10.42
C VAL A 43 -1.36 -11.24 10.12
N LEU A 44 -2.26 -11.48 9.15
CA LEU A 44 -2.68 -12.82 8.77
C LEU A 44 -1.51 -13.64 8.21
N SER A 45 -0.56 -13.00 7.51
CA SER A 45 0.65 -13.64 7.02
C SER A 45 1.62 -14.04 8.15
N ILE A 46 1.60 -13.34 9.28
CA ILE A 46 2.35 -13.76 10.47
C ILE A 46 1.71 -15.01 11.08
N ALA A 47 0.38 -15.00 11.25
CA ALA A 47 -0.40 -16.08 11.85
C ALA A 47 -0.39 -17.37 11.01
N PHE A 48 -0.49 -17.26 9.69
CA PHE A 48 -0.61 -18.42 8.79
C PHE A 48 0.68 -18.67 7.99
N VAL A 49 1.63 -19.39 8.61
CA VAL A 49 2.94 -19.73 7.98
C VAL A 49 2.77 -20.50 6.68
N GLY A 50 1.81 -21.44 6.61
CA GLY A 50 1.54 -22.27 5.42
C GLY A 50 0.96 -21.48 4.24
N ALA A 51 0.22 -20.40 4.50
CA ALA A 51 -0.40 -19.57 3.46
C ALA A 51 0.40 -18.29 3.15
N ARG A 52 1.58 -18.09 3.76
CA ARG A 52 2.41 -16.88 3.60
C ARG A 52 2.63 -16.47 2.15
N LYS A 53 2.83 -17.43 1.24
CA LYS A 53 3.06 -17.15 -0.18
C LYS A 53 1.83 -16.51 -0.85
N HIS A 54 0.64 -17.06 -0.62
CA HIS A 54 -0.62 -16.52 -1.15
C HIS A 54 -0.90 -15.14 -0.56
N LEU A 55 -0.75 -15.00 0.76
CA LEU A 55 -1.00 -13.74 1.45
C LEU A 55 -0.04 -12.62 0.99
N MET A 56 1.21 -12.96 0.63
CA MET A 56 2.14 -11.98 0.06
C MET A 56 1.82 -11.58 -1.38
N HIS A 57 1.25 -12.48 -2.19
CA HIS A 57 0.73 -12.12 -3.51
C HIS A 57 -0.52 -11.25 -3.40
N SER A 58 -1.47 -11.62 -2.52
CA SER A 58 -2.65 -10.82 -2.25
C SER A 58 -2.28 -9.42 -1.73
N ALA A 59 -1.29 -9.29 -0.86
CA ALA A 59 -0.83 -7.99 -0.36
C ALA A 59 -0.22 -7.13 -1.47
N SER A 60 0.47 -7.75 -2.44
CA SER A 60 1.01 -7.05 -3.60
C SER A 60 -0.10 -6.57 -4.54
N LEU A 61 -1.16 -7.37 -4.73
CA LEU A 61 -2.34 -6.95 -5.50
C LEU A 61 -3.08 -5.79 -4.83
N VAL A 62 -3.27 -5.84 -3.51
CA VAL A 62 -3.89 -4.75 -2.75
C VAL A 62 -3.05 -3.47 -2.83
N ALA A 63 -1.73 -3.57 -2.70
CA ALA A 63 -0.84 -2.41 -2.86
C ALA A 63 -0.90 -1.83 -4.28
N LEU A 64 -0.99 -2.67 -5.31
CA LEU A 64 -1.11 -2.24 -6.70
C LEU A 64 -2.45 -1.53 -6.96
N LEU A 65 -3.56 -2.11 -6.51
CA LEU A 65 -4.89 -1.51 -6.60
C LEU A 65 -4.97 -0.20 -5.80
N GLY A 66 -4.34 -0.18 -4.62
CA GLY A 66 -4.21 1.01 -3.77
C GLY A 66 -3.38 2.13 -4.40
N ALA A 67 -2.43 1.81 -5.29
CA ALA A 67 -1.70 2.81 -6.08
C ALA A 67 -2.48 3.29 -7.31
N LEU A 68 -3.28 2.41 -7.93
CA LEU A 68 -4.07 2.70 -9.12
C LEU A 68 -5.15 3.78 -8.87
N ALA A 69 -5.84 3.72 -7.74
CA ALA A 69 -6.86 4.70 -7.38
C ALA A 69 -6.34 6.15 -7.35
N PRO A 70 -5.28 6.50 -6.57
CA PRO A 70 -4.72 7.84 -6.58
C PRO A 70 -4.01 8.18 -7.89
N ALA A 71 -3.41 7.20 -8.60
CA ALA A 71 -2.80 7.43 -9.91
C ALA A 71 -3.84 7.92 -10.95
N ALA A 72 -5.00 7.26 -11.02
CA ALA A 72 -6.09 7.67 -11.90
C ALA A 72 -6.66 9.05 -11.49
N ALA A 73 -6.81 9.27 -10.18
CA ALA A 73 -7.30 10.55 -9.67
C ALA A 73 -6.35 11.71 -9.99
N LEU A 74 -5.03 11.51 -9.83
CA LEU A 74 -4.00 12.48 -10.24
C LEU A 74 -3.99 12.68 -11.76
N ALA A 75 -4.02 11.61 -12.56
CA ALA A 75 -3.98 11.72 -14.02
C ALA A 75 -5.17 12.51 -14.60
N ILE A 76 -6.36 12.37 -14.02
CA ILE A 76 -7.59 12.99 -14.53
C ILE A 76 -7.83 14.36 -13.88
N ARG A 77 -7.48 14.53 -12.60
CA ARG A 77 -7.91 15.69 -11.79
C ARG A 77 -6.81 16.45 -11.06
N ALA A 78 -5.53 16.18 -11.33
CA ALA A 78 -4.42 16.87 -10.66
C ALA A 78 -4.57 18.41 -10.67
N GLY A 79 -4.91 19.00 -11.81
CA GLY A 79 -5.05 20.46 -11.95
C GLY A 79 -6.31 21.07 -11.29
N GLN A 80 -7.20 20.25 -10.73
CA GLN A 80 -8.47 20.67 -10.12
C GLN A 80 -8.56 20.29 -8.63
N MET A 81 -7.51 19.67 -8.09
CA MET A 81 -7.48 19.23 -6.70
C MET A 81 -7.03 20.36 -5.77
N SER A 82 -7.64 20.43 -4.59
CA SER A 82 -7.11 21.20 -3.47
C SER A 82 -5.70 20.69 -3.09
N PRO A 83 -4.79 21.56 -2.61
CA PRO A 83 -3.45 21.16 -2.16
C PRO A 83 -3.46 19.99 -1.17
N LEU A 84 -4.49 19.92 -0.32
CA LEU A 84 -4.67 18.81 0.62
C LEU A 84 -5.00 17.49 -0.08
N ALA A 85 -5.92 17.52 -1.05
CA ALA A 85 -6.26 16.32 -1.82
C ALA A 85 -5.07 15.83 -2.66
N LEU A 86 -4.29 16.76 -3.20
CA LEU A 86 -3.12 16.47 -4.03
C LEU A 86 -2.00 15.82 -3.20
N THR A 87 -1.72 16.35 -2.01
CA THR A 87 -0.74 15.76 -1.08
C THR A 87 -1.15 14.38 -0.57
N VAL A 88 -2.43 14.17 -0.26
CA VAL A 88 -2.94 12.86 0.18
C VAL A 88 -2.87 11.82 -0.94
N ASN A 89 -3.26 12.17 -2.17
CA ASN A 89 -3.17 11.26 -3.31
C ASN A 89 -1.70 10.93 -3.65
N LEU A 90 -0.81 11.92 -3.65
CA LEU A 90 0.62 11.69 -3.85
C LEU A 90 1.23 10.82 -2.75
N GLY A 91 0.88 11.08 -1.48
CA GLY A 91 1.34 10.28 -0.35
C GLY A 91 0.88 8.83 -0.45
N MET A 92 -0.40 8.61 -0.75
CA MET A 92 -0.97 7.27 -0.94
C MET A 92 -0.29 6.55 -2.12
N LEU A 93 -0.12 7.23 -3.26
CA LEU A 93 0.55 6.70 -4.44
C LEU A 93 1.99 6.31 -4.12
N ALA A 94 2.75 7.20 -3.49
CA ALA A 94 4.16 6.96 -3.16
C ALA A 94 4.32 5.78 -2.20
N LEU A 95 3.50 5.72 -1.14
CA LEU A 95 3.55 4.63 -0.15
C LEU A 95 3.16 3.28 -0.77
N CYS A 96 2.08 3.23 -1.55
CA CYS A 96 1.63 2.01 -2.20
C CYS A 96 2.61 1.53 -3.29
N ALA A 97 3.11 2.45 -4.12
CA ALA A 97 4.09 2.14 -5.16
C ALA A 97 5.42 1.67 -4.56
N ALA A 98 5.92 2.34 -3.52
CA ALA A 98 7.14 1.93 -2.83
C ALA A 98 6.98 0.54 -2.22
N LEU A 99 5.86 0.26 -1.57
CA LEU A 99 5.58 -1.08 -1.03
C LEU A 99 5.54 -2.13 -2.14
N PHE A 100 4.83 -1.86 -3.25
CA PHE A 100 4.75 -2.77 -4.39
C PHE A 100 6.13 -3.08 -4.98
N VAL A 101 6.94 -2.05 -5.28
CA VAL A 101 8.31 -2.21 -5.78
C VAL A 101 9.14 -3.05 -4.82
N LEU A 102 9.02 -2.79 -3.52
CA LEU A 102 9.74 -3.56 -2.51
C LEU A 102 9.32 -5.03 -2.54
N GLN A 103 8.02 -5.33 -2.54
CA GLN A 103 7.49 -6.69 -2.63
C GLN A 103 8.03 -7.44 -3.86
N VAL A 104 8.05 -6.78 -5.03
CA VAL A 104 8.62 -7.32 -6.27
C VAL A 104 10.12 -7.60 -6.12
N ARG A 105 10.91 -6.64 -5.60
CA ARG A 105 12.36 -6.81 -5.39
C ARG A 105 12.69 -8.00 -4.51
N PHE A 106 11.91 -8.21 -3.45
CA PHE A 106 12.10 -9.35 -2.58
C PHE A 106 11.75 -10.68 -3.25
N PHE A 107 10.71 -10.73 -4.09
CA PHE A 107 10.41 -11.90 -4.90
C PHE A 107 11.55 -12.22 -5.86
N LEU A 108 12.08 -11.20 -6.56
CA LEU A 108 13.24 -11.36 -7.45
C LEU A 108 14.48 -11.84 -6.69
N LYS A 109 14.74 -11.29 -5.49
CA LYS A 109 15.86 -11.71 -4.64
C LYS A 109 15.71 -13.18 -4.23
N ALA A 110 14.53 -13.60 -3.80
CA ALA A 110 14.25 -14.99 -3.44
C ALA A 110 14.44 -15.96 -4.62
N ARG A 111 14.04 -15.55 -5.83
CA ARG A 111 14.28 -16.34 -7.06
C ARG A 111 15.77 -16.46 -7.37
N ARG A 112 16.53 -15.36 -7.28
CA ARG A 112 17.98 -15.36 -7.53
C ARG A 112 18.73 -16.24 -6.54
N THR A 113 18.40 -16.17 -5.25
CA THR A 113 19.02 -17.03 -4.23
C THR A 113 18.74 -18.52 -4.47
N ARG A 114 17.54 -18.88 -4.94
CA ARG A 114 17.24 -20.26 -5.36
C ARG A 114 18.05 -20.71 -6.57
N ALA A 115 18.21 -19.84 -7.56
CA ALA A 115 18.97 -20.15 -8.77
C ALA A 115 20.48 -20.29 -8.51
N ALA A 116 21.03 -19.55 -7.55
CA ALA A 116 22.44 -19.61 -7.18
C ALA A 116 22.79 -20.75 -6.19
N ALA A 117 21.77 -21.47 -5.69
CA ALA A 117 21.94 -22.63 -4.80
C ALA A 117 21.82 -23.97 -5.56
N LEU A 118 21.69 -23.92 -6.88
CA LEU A 118 21.73 -25.04 -7.83
C LEU A 118 23.05 -24.99 -8.60
#